data_AF-A0AAF0F183-F1
#
_entry.id   AF-A0AAF0F183-F1
#
_cell.length_a   1.000
_cell.length_b   1.000
_cell.length_c   1.000
_cell.angle_alpha   90.00
_cell.angle_beta   90.00
_cell.angle_gamma   90.00
#
_symmetry.space_group_name_H-M   'P 1'
#
loop_
_entity.id
_entity.type
_entity.pdbx_description
1 polymer ?
#
loop_
_entity_poly.entity_id
_entity_poly.type
_entity_poly.pdbx_seq_one_letter_code
_entity_poly.pdbx_strand_id
1 'polypeptide(L)'
;MASLWIINKAGGLVFQCEHFAYPHKAAGEAEITSNDYLILAGTLHGIHAIASRIQPVPGKTCSGLEVLEAENLLIHVKMTETGTKLVLLTHTTHPNPGGVLKRAYELYVDHVMKDPFYIAEMPIRIEAFDREVAALLQ
;
A
#
# COMPACT_ATOMS: atom_id res chain seq x y z
N MET A 1 -11.30 -5.04 -8.23
CA MET A 1 -11.55 -4.13 -7.08
C MET A 1 -10.42 -4.27 -6.08
N ALA A 2 -9.52 -3.29 -6.08
CA ALA A 2 -8.33 -3.26 -5.24
C ALA A 2 -8.03 -1.82 -4.83
N SER A 3 -7.29 -1.64 -3.74
CA SER A 3 -6.80 -0.34 -3.28
C SER A 3 -5.29 -0.43 -3.10
N LEU A 4 -4.55 0.59 -3.54
CA LEU A 4 -3.10 0.66 -3.43
C LEU A 4 -2.72 1.85 -2.57
N TRP A 5 -1.95 1.60 -1.51
CA TRP A 5 -1.32 2.63 -0.69
C TRP A 5 0.19 2.56 -0.83
N ILE A 6 0.83 3.73 -0.82
CA ILE A 6 2.28 3.84 -0.74
C ILE A 6 2.61 4.58 0.54
N ILE A 7 3.37 3.91 1.39
CA ILE A 7 3.83 4.42 2.68
C ILE A 7 5.32 4.68 2.57
N ASN A 8 5.74 5.88 2.92
CA ASN A 8 7.13 6.29 2.86
C ASN A 8 7.98 5.59 3.94
N LYS A 9 9.30 5.87 3.94
CA LYS A 9 10.21 5.25 4.90
C LYS A 9 9.89 5.67 6.33
N ALA A 10 9.41 6.90 6.53
CA ALA A 10 9.01 7.42 7.83
C ALA A 10 7.64 6.91 8.35
N GLY A 11 6.88 6.15 7.56
CA GLY A 11 5.56 5.65 7.94
C GLY A 11 4.39 6.57 7.61
N GLY A 12 4.63 7.65 6.86
CA GLY A 12 3.59 8.52 6.31
C GLY A 12 3.00 7.98 5.01
N LEU A 13 1.70 8.12 4.84
CA LEU A 13 1.02 7.83 3.58
C LEU A 13 1.38 8.92 2.56
N VAL A 14 1.98 8.52 1.43
CA VAL A 14 2.34 9.43 0.34
C VAL A 14 1.45 9.28 -0.89
N PHE A 15 0.74 8.17 -1.02
CA PHE A 15 -0.19 7.94 -2.09
C PHE A 15 -1.27 6.95 -1.70
N GLN A 16 -2.47 7.16 -2.23
CA GLN A 16 -3.64 6.33 -2.05
C GLN A 16 -4.46 6.36 -3.35
N CYS A 17 -4.77 5.18 -3.88
CA CYS A 17 -5.71 5.02 -4.99
C CYS A 17 -6.67 3.89 -4.65
N GLU A 18 -7.96 4.17 -4.76
CA GLU A 18 -9.01 3.24 -4.37
C GLU A 18 -9.87 2.87 -5.56
N HIS A 19 -9.98 1.58 -5.81
CA HIS A 19 -10.91 1.02 -6.78
C HIS A 19 -11.76 -0.06 -6.09
N PHE A 20 -12.35 0.31 -4.95
CA PHE A 20 -13.21 -0.56 -4.15
C PHE A 20 -14.60 0.05 -4.00
N ALA A 21 -15.64 -0.73 -4.26
CA ALA A 21 -17.00 -0.37 -3.89
C ALA A 21 -17.18 -0.71 -2.40
N TYR A 22 -16.86 0.23 -1.52
CA TYR A 22 -16.96 -0.04 -0.10
C TYR A 22 -18.42 -0.25 0.34
N PRO A 23 -18.72 -1.30 1.13
CA PRO A 23 -20.06 -1.55 1.63
C PRO A 23 -20.60 -0.39 2.50
N HIS A 24 -19.72 0.37 3.17
CA HIS A 24 -20.11 1.56 3.94
C HIS A 24 -20.80 2.63 3.08
N LYS A 25 -20.39 2.79 1.80
CA LYS A 25 -21.05 3.74 0.87
C LYS A 25 -22.44 3.29 0.45
N ALA A 26 -22.66 1.97 0.38
CA ALA A 26 -23.99 1.40 0.12
C ALA A 26 -24.91 1.45 1.35
N ALA A 27 -24.32 1.43 2.56
CA ALA A 27 -25.03 1.46 3.84
C ALA A 27 -25.27 2.89 4.40
N GLY A 28 -24.73 3.93 3.77
CA GLY A 28 -24.83 5.33 4.26
C GLY A 28 -23.99 5.62 5.49
N GLU A 29 -22.95 4.81 5.74
CA GLU A 29 -22.00 4.99 6.84
C GLU A 29 -20.97 6.09 6.52
N ALA A 30 -20.33 6.63 7.55
CA ALA A 30 -19.35 7.70 7.42
C ALA A 30 -18.17 7.28 6.53
N GLU A 31 -17.81 8.14 5.56
CA GLU A 31 -16.62 7.91 4.73
C GLU A 31 -15.36 8.01 5.58
N ILE A 32 -14.39 7.13 5.29
CA ILE A 32 -13.06 7.18 5.90
C ILE A 32 -12.40 8.50 5.49
N THR A 33 -12.01 9.31 6.48
CA THR A 33 -11.41 10.62 6.20
C THR A 33 -9.95 10.46 5.78
N SER A 34 -9.37 11.50 5.14
CA SER A 34 -7.94 11.51 4.82
C SER A 34 -7.05 11.34 6.06
N ASN A 35 -7.50 11.83 7.22
CA ASN A 35 -6.78 11.67 8.48
C ASN A 35 -6.80 10.22 8.97
N ASP A 36 -7.91 9.52 8.77
CA ASP A 36 -8.01 8.11 9.14
C ASP A 36 -7.04 7.26 8.30
N TYR A 37 -6.91 7.55 7.00
CA TYR A 37 -5.92 6.89 6.14
C TYR A 37 -4.48 7.14 6.60
N LEU A 38 -4.16 8.36 7.06
CA LEU A 38 -2.85 8.66 7.64
C LEU A 38 -2.59 7.83 8.90
N ILE A 39 -3.59 7.71 9.79
CA ILE A 39 -3.51 6.90 11.01
C ILE A 39 -3.35 5.41 10.68
N LEU A 40 -4.13 4.90 9.71
CA LEU A 40 -4.07 3.50 9.27
C LEU A 40 -2.71 3.16 8.67
N ALA A 41 -2.16 4.02 7.82
CA ALA A 41 -0.82 3.85 7.25
C ALA A 41 0.26 3.83 8.34
N GLY A 42 0.21 4.76 9.30
CA GLY A 42 1.14 4.80 10.44
C GLY A 42 1.03 3.55 11.32
N THR A 43 -0.18 3.06 11.54
CA THR A 43 -0.44 1.83 12.31
C THR A 43 0.14 0.62 11.60
N LEU A 44 -0.11 0.46 10.29
CA LEU A 44 0.43 -0.63 9.50
C LEU A 44 1.97 -0.59 9.45
N HIS A 45 2.55 0.60 9.36
CA HIS A 45 3.99 0.79 9.44
C HIS A 45 4.55 0.28 10.78
N GLY A 46 3.90 0.63 11.89
CA GLY A 46 4.25 0.14 13.23
C GLY A 46 4.13 -1.38 13.36
N ILE A 47 3.02 -1.97 12.90
CA ILE A 47 2.80 -3.42 12.92
C ILE A 47 3.89 -4.13 12.11
N HIS A 48 4.22 -3.63 10.93
CA HIS A 48 5.28 -4.20 10.09
C HIS A 48 6.64 -4.19 10.81
N ALA A 49 6.98 -3.10 11.51
CA ALA A 49 8.20 -3.02 12.31
C ALA A 49 8.19 -3.99 13.50
N ILE A 50 7.07 -4.13 14.21
CA ILE A 50 6.92 -5.10 15.31
C ILE A 50 7.05 -6.53 14.80
N ALA A 51 6.39 -6.86 13.68
CA ALA A 51 6.43 -8.17 13.04
C ALA A 51 7.87 -8.61 12.69
N SER A 52 8.74 -7.67 12.31
CA SER A 52 10.15 -7.97 12.04
C SER A 52 10.95 -8.40 13.28
N ARG A 53 10.49 -8.04 14.49
CA ARG A 53 11.18 -8.31 15.76
C ARG A 53 10.66 -9.53 16.51
N ILE A 54 9.40 -9.92 16.29
CA ILE A 54 8.76 -11.06 16.98
C ILE A 54 9.05 -12.41 16.31
N GLN A 55 10.18 -12.53 15.60
CA GLN A 55 10.56 -13.74 14.86
C GLN A 55 10.80 -14.91 15.83
N PRO A 56 10.01 -16.00 15.76
CA PRO A 56 10.22 -17.16 16.62
C PRO A 56 11.44 -18.01 16.26
N VAL A 57 11.97 -17.87 15.03
CA VAL A 57 13.08 -18.71 14.52
C VAL A 57 14.43 -18.00 14.68
N PRO A 58 15.35 -18.51 15.53
CA PRO A 58 16.68 -17.94 15.69
C PRO A 58 17.48 -17.96 14.37
N GLY A 59 18.20 -16.88 14.07
CA GLY A 59 19.11 -16.81 12.93
C GLY A 59 18.45 -16.55 11.57
N LYS A 60 17.12 -16.44 11.49
CA LYS A 60 16.41 -16.06 10.26
C LYS A 60 16.02 -14.59 10.31
N THR A 61 16.47 -13.81 9.33
CA THR A 61 16.03 -12.42 9.16
C THR A 61 14.56 -12.40 8.71
N CYS A 62 13.77 -11.50 9.29
CA CYS A 62 12.37 -11.29 8.93
C CYS A 62 12.24 -9.90 8.28
N SER A 63 11.61 -9.84 7.11
CA SER A 63 11.31 -8.61 6.36
C SER A 63 10.19 -7.78 6.99
N GLY A 64 9.43 -8.36 7.94
CA GLY A 64 8.29 -7.73 8.61
C GLY A 64 6.96 -8.36 8.19
N LEU A 65 5.88 -7.59 8.28
CA LEU A 65 4.55 -8.01 7.82
C LEU A 65 4.52 -8.05 6.28
N GLU A 66 4.17 -9.20 5.70
CA GLU A 66 4.05 -9.38 4.25
C GLU A 66 2.61 -9.59 3.77
N VAL A 67 1.81 -10.36 4.53
CA VAL A 67 0.42 -10.66 4.19
C VAL A 67 -0.43 -10.62 5.46
N LEU A 68 -1.60 -9.98 5.38
CA LEU A 68 -2.65 -10.02 6.39
C LEU A 68 -3.94 -10.45 5.71
N GLU A 69 -4.47 -11.59 6.14
CA GLU A 69 -5.70 -12.19 5.61
C GLU A 69 -6.82 -12.09 6.64
N ALA A 70 -7.98 -11.64 6.18
CA ALA A 70 -9.25 -11.63 6.89
C ALA A 70 -10.36 -12.15 5.97
N GLU A 71 -11.57 -12.32 6.48
CA GLU A 71 -12.67 -13.03 5.81
C GLU A 71 -12.93 -12.59 4.36
N ASN A 72 -12.97 -11.29 4.09
CA ASN A 72 -13.19 -10.72 2.76
C ASN A 72 -12.12 -9.70 2.34
N LEU A 73 -10.99 -9.69 3.03
CA LEU A 73 -9.95 -8.69 2.87
C LEU A 73 -8.58 -9.34 2.95
N LEU A 74 -7.76 -9.08 1.94
CA LEU A 74 -6.40 -9.52 1.84
C LEU A 74 -5.49 -8.32 1.62
N ILE A 75 -4.58 -8.08 2.56
CA ILE A 75 -3.61 -6.98 2.52
C ILE A 75 -2.23 -7.56 2.26
N HIS A 76 -1.62 -7.19 1.14
CA HIS A 76 -0.24 -7.52 0.83
C HIS A 76 0.65 -6.29 1.03
N VAL A 77 1.76 -6.48 1.74
CA VAL A 77 2.75 -5.43 2.00
C VAL A 77 4.07 -5.85 1.35
N LYS A 78 4.55 -5.03 0.42
CA LYS A 78 5.87 -5.17 -0.19
C LYS A 78 6.75 -4.00 0.21
N MET A 79 7.73 -4.26 1.06
CA MET A 79 8.80 -3.30 1.34
C MET A 79 9.84 -3.34 0.21
N THR A 80 10.28 -2.17 -0.22
CA THR A 80 11.40 -1.98 -1.15
C THR A 80 12.70 -1.79 -0.38
N GLU A 81 13.85 -2.01 -1.01
CA GLU A 81 15.17 -1.81 -0.38
C GLU A 81 15.40 -0.37 0.11
N THR A 82 14.70 0.61 -0.47
CA THR A 82 14.75 2.02 -0.03
C THR A 82 13.91 2.29 1.22
N GLY A 83 13.10 1.33 1.66
CA GLY A 83 12.25 1.40 2.87
C GLY A 83 10.80 1.82 2.60
N THR A 84 10.46 2.21 1.36
CA THR A 84 9.09 2.51 0.91
C THR A 84 8.27 1.21 0.86
N LYS A 85 7.04 1.25 1.36
CA LYS A 85 6.14 0.09 1.43
C LYS A 85 4.97 0.30 0.48
N LEU A 86 4.76 -0.65 -0.42
CA LEU A 86 3.60 -0.72 -1.27
C LEU A 86 2.61 -1.69 -0.62
N VAL A 87 1.40 -1.20 -0.35
CA VAL A 87 0.36 -1.95 0.34
C VAL A 87 -0.81 -2.11 -0.62
N LEU A 88 -1.15 -3.35 -0.95
CA LEU A 88 -2.26 -3.68 -1.83
C LEU A 88 -3.36 -4.33 -1.01
N LEU A 89 -4.53 -3.70 -0.96
CA LEU A 89 -5.75 -4.23 -0.37
C LEU A 89 -6.60 -4.81 -1.49
N THR A 90 -6.96 -6.08 -1.36
CA THR A 90 -7.72 -6.85 -2.36
C THR A 90 -8.76 -7.73 -1.69
N HIS A 91 -9.72 -8.22 -2.47
CA HIS A 91 -10.55 -9.34 -2.05
C HIS A 91 -9.75 -10.65 -2.08
N THR A 92 -10.10 -11.61 -1.23
CA THR A 92 -9.42 -12.93 -1.12
C THR A 92 -9.44 -13.74 -2.42
N THR A 93 -10.38 -13.46 -3.31
CA THR A 93 -10.50 -14.12 -4.63
C THR A 93 -9.60 -13.52 -5.72
N HIS A 94 -8.76 -12.52 -5.41
CA HIS A 94 -7.94 -11.86 -6.41
C HIS A 94 -6.83 -12.79 -6.95
N PRO A 95 -6.72 -13.04 -8.26
CA PRO A 95 -5.92 -14.14 -8.80
C PRO A 95 -4.41 -13.92 -8.74
N ASN A 96 -3.91 -12.66 -8.72
CA ASN A 96 -2.46 -12.39 -8.71
C ASN A 96 -2.08 -11.06 -8.03
N PRO A 97 -2.13 -10.96 -6.69
CA PRO A 97 -1.75 -9.74 -5.96
C PRO A 97 -0.25 -9.42 -6.09
N GLY A 98 0.62 -10.43 -6.18
CA GLY A 98 2.07 -10.24 -6.31
C GLY A 98 2.47 -9.60 -7.63
N GLY A 99 1.82 -9.99 -8.74
CA GLY A 99 2.02 -9.38 -10.06
C GLY A 99 1.61 -7.91 -10.10
N VAL A 100 0.47 -7.59 -9.48
CA VAL A 100 -0.02 -6.20 -9.35
C VAL A 100 0.96 -5.35 -8.55
N LEU A 101 1.45 -5.84 -7.41
CA LEU A 101 2.46 -5.13 -6.60
C LEU A 101 3.77 -4.91 -7.35
N LYS A 102 4.21 -5.89 -8.16
CA LYS A 102 5.40 -5.73 -9.00
C LYS A 102 5.18 -4.64 -10.04
N ARG A 103 4.04 -4.64 -10.72
CA ARG A 103 3.72 -3.64 -11.75
C ARG A 103 3.54 -2.24 -11.14
N ALA A 104 2.90 -2.14 -9.99
CA ALA A 104 2.78 -0.88 -9.25
C ALA A 104 4.15 -0.31 -8.85
N TYR A 105 5.11 -1.17 -8.48
CA TYR A 105 6.48 -0.74 -8.21
C TYR A 105 7.20 -0.23 -9.47
N GLU A 106 7.02 -0.90 -10.62
CA GLU A 106 7.57 -0.43 -11.90
C GLU A 106 7.01 0.97 -12.26
N LEU A 107 5.70 1.16 -12.13
CA LEU A 107 5.04 2.46 -12.35
C LEU A 107 5.56 3.55 -11.40
N TYR A 108 5.75 3.20 -10.13
CA TYR A 108 6.32 4.13 -9.15
C TYR A 108 7.73 4.58 -9.55
N VAL A 109 8.58 3.64 -10.00
CA VAL A 109 9.93 3.99 -10.46
C VAL A 109 9.87 4.85 -11.73
N ASP A 110 9.00 4.51 -12.68
CA ASP A 110 8.96 5.17 -13.99
C ASP A 110 8.39 6.59 -13.94
N HIS A 111 7.36 6.84 -13.13
CA HIS A 111 6.71 8.15 -13.07
C HIS A 111 7.19 9.00 -11.90
N VAL A 112 7.48 8.39 -10.74
CA VAL A 112 7.77 9.15 -9.51
C VAL A 112 9.27 9.31 -9.32
N MET A 113 10.06 8.23 -9.47
CA MET A 113 11.51 8.30 -9.24
C MET A 113 12.28 8.93 -10.40
N LYS A 114 11.71 8.95 -11.60
CA LYS A 114 12.32 9.64 -12.76
C LYS A 114 11.93 11.12 -12.86
N ASP A 115 10.94 11.57 -12.09
CA ASP A 115 10.54 12.98 -12.08
C ASP A 115 11.57 13.80 -11.28
N PRO A 116 12.33 14.72 -11.91
CA PRO A 116 13.34 15.53 -11.22
C PRO A 116 12.73 16.54 -10.24
N PHE A 117 11.42 16.79 -10.30
CA PHE A 117 10.72 17.72 -9.41
C PHE A 117 10.09 17.01 -8.21
N TYR A 118 10.07 15.68 -8.21
CA TYR A 118 9.54 14.93 -7.08
C TYR A 118 10.53 14.94 -5.91
N ILE A 119 10.05 15.37 -4.75
CA ILE A 119 10.79 15.33 -3.49
C ILE A 119 10.37 14.07 -2.74
N ALA A 120 11.35 13.22 -2.43
CA ALA A 120 11.12 11.99 -1.67
C ALA A 120 10.40 12.27 -0.33
N GLU A 121 9.63 11.29 0.12
CA GLU A 121 8.82 11.33 1.36
C GLU A 121 7.62 12.31 1.33
N MET A 122 7.43 13.09 0.26
CA MET A 122 6.27 13.96 0.07
C MET A 122 5.12 13.26 -0.69
N PRO A 123 3.87 13.74 -0.56
CA PRO A 123 2.74 13.18 -1.30
C PRO A 123 2.97 13.20 -2.81
N ILE A 124 2.66 12.09 -3.47
CA ILE A 124 2.79 11.92 -4.92
C ILE A 124 1.58 12.59 -5.58
N ARG A 125 1.84 13.59 -6.43
CA ARG A 125 0.81 14.38 -7.14
C ARG A 125 1.13 14.40 -8.63
N ILE A 126 1.15 13.24 -9.25
CA ILE A 126 1.52 13.06 -10.66
C ILE A 126 0.34 12.41 -11.38
N GLU A 127 -0.39 13.19 -12.16
CA GLU A 127 -1.62 12.72 -12.82
C GLU A 127 -1.41 11.50 -13.74
N ALA A 128 -0.24 11.41 -14.37
CA ALA A 128 0.11 10.26 -15.22
C ALA A 128 0.21 8.97 -14.40
N PHE A 129 0.80 9.05 -13.20
CA PHE A 129 0.91 7.93 -12.26
C PHE A 129 -0.49 7.52 -11.75
N ASP A 130 -1.30 8.50 -11.32
CA ASP A 130 -2.65 8.25 -10.80
C ASP A 130 -3.52 7.50 -11.83
N ARG A 131 -3.46 7.93 -13.10
CA ARG A 131 -4.21 7.30 -14.19
C ARG A 131 -3.77 5.86 -14.47
N GLU A 132 -2.46 5.61 -14.52
CA GLU A 132 -1.94 4.27 -14.81
C GLU A 132 -2.16 3.29 -13.65
N VAL A 133 -2.06 3.77 -12.41
CA VAL A 133 -2.41 2.96 -11.23
C VAL A 133 -3.91 2.66 -11.20
N ALA A 134 -4.76 3.65 -11.48
CA ALA A 134 -6.20 3.43 -11.55
C ALA A 134 -6.55 2.36 -12.60
N ALA A 135 -5.90 2.39 -13.78
CA ALA A 135 -6.08 1.38 -14.81
C ALA A 135 -5.56 -0.01 -14.41
N LEU A 136 -4.53 -0.08 -13.55
CA LEU A 136 -3.99 -1.34 -13.03
C LEU A 136 -4.91 -1.98 -11.98
N LEU A 137 -5.65 -1.18 -11.22
CA LEU A 137 -6.52 -1.65 -10.12
C LEU A 137 -7.98 -1.92 -10.53
N GLN A 138 -8.33 -1.56 -11.77
CA GLN A 138 -9.61 -1.88 -12.41
C GLN A 138 -9.76 -3.38 -12.63
#